data_AF-A0A535QZN1-F1
#
_entry.id   AF-A0A535QZN1-F1
#
_cell.length_a   1.000
_cell.length_b   1.000
_cell.length_c   1.000
_cell.angle_alpha   90.00
_cell.angle_beta   90.00
_cell.angle_gamma   90.00
#
_symmetry.space_group_name_H-M   'P 1'
#
loop_
_entity.id
_entity.type
_entity.pdbx_description
1 polymer ?
#
loop_
_entity_poly.entity_id
_entity_poly.type
_entity_poly.pdbx_seq_one_letter_code
_entity_poly.pdbx_strand_id
1 'polypeptide(L)'
;MKDILRLLESQREFERRFVADAETEPDFPRGWSAGLLMAHVAGWRGRLRDCLIEVSRGLPVSGPPPDIDAVNDAELARYAGISLDEAATRADGLLGDLIDLWATLGDRPFSWFTAKTTGEALVRNSFIHPRRHLAEHYAERGDQLRGVELHKETLAELRRIDAPESVIDIWK
;
A
#
# COMPACT_ATOMS: atom_id res chain seq x y z
N MET A 1 -17.44 0.11 6.33
CA MET A 1 -16.88 0.34 4.99
C MET A 1 -17.54 -0.60 3.99
N LYS A 2 -17.81 -0.14 2.77
CA LYS A 2 -18.43 -0.91 1.68
C LYS A 2 -17.43 -1.13 0.55
N ASP A 3 -17.63 -2.15 -0.28
CA ASP A 3 -16.90 -2.35 -1.55
C ASP A 3 -15.36 -2.26 -1.48
N ILE A 4 -14.75 -2.72 -0.37
CA ILE A 4 -13.28 -2.75 -0.21
C ILE A 4 -12.62 -3.54 -1.34
N LEU A 5 -13.25 -4.62 -1.81
CA LEU A 5 -12.74 -5.40 -2.95
C LEU A 5 -12.55 -4.53 -4.20
N ARG A 6 -13.57 -3.75 -4.58
CA ARG A 6 -13.50 -2.82 -5.71
C ARG A 6 -12.39 -1.79 -5.51
N LEU A 7 -12.24 -1.28 -4.28
CA LEU A 7 -11.20 -0.32 -3.95
C LEU A 7 -9.80 -0.91 -4.18
N LEU A 8 -9.55 -2.12 -3.67
CA LEU A 8 -8.25 -2.78 -3.79
C LEU A 8 -7.94 -3.18 -5.24
N GLU A 9 -8.92 -3.65 -6.00
CA GLU A 9 -8.75 -3.91 -7.44
C GLU A 9 -8.45 -2.62 -8.23
N SER A 10 -9.10 -1.51 -7.87
CA SER A 10 -8.79 -0.22 -8.50
C SER A 10 -7.37 0.26 -8.19
N GLN A 11 -6.84 -0.07 -7.01
CA GLN A 11 -5.46 0.21 -6.66
C GLN A 11 -4.49 -0.68 -7.42
N ARG A 12 -4.81 -1.96 -7.58
CA ARG A 12 -4.02 -2.90 -8.37
C ARG A 12 -3.86 -2.42 -9.80
N GLU A 13 -4.95 -1.98 -10.41
CA GLU A 13 -4.93 -1.39 -11.76
C GLU A 13 -4.18 -0.05 -11.81
N PHE A 14 -4.30 0.78 -10.77
CA PHE A 14 -3.52 2.01 -10.68
C PHE A 14 -2.02 1.74 -10.65
N GLU A 15 -1.58 0.79 -9.83
CA GLU A 15 -0.16 0.43 -9.70
C GLU A 15 0.40 -0.18 -10.98
N ARG A 16 -0.37 -1.00 -11.69
CA ARG A 16 0.05 -1.54 -13.00
C ARG A 16 0.28 -0.43 -14.02
N ARG A 17 -0.59 0.58 -14.07
CA ARG A 17 -0.40 1.75 -14.94
C ARG A 17 0.82 2.57 -14.52
N PHE A 18 0.98 2.82 -13.22
CA PHE A 18 2.18 3.48 -12.70
C PHE A 18 3.46 2.74 -13.12
N VAL A 19 3.50 1.42 -13.00
CA VAL A 19 4.66 0.61 -13.41
C VAL A 19 4.93 0.76 -14.90
N ALA A 20 3.90 0.67 -15.75
CA ALA A 20 4.05 0.87 -17.19
C ALA A 20 4.57 2.27 -17.55
N ASP A 21 4.12 3.31 -16.86
CA ASP A 21 4.62 4.68 -17.07
C ASP A 21 6.10 4.80 -16.60
N ALA A 22 6.39 4.23 -15.43
CA ALA A 22 7.71 4.28 -14.78
C ALA A 22 8.81 3.51 -15.54
N GLU A 23 8.47 2.53 -16.38
CA GLU A 23 9.45 1.86 -17.25
C GLU A 23 10.15 2.80 -18.24
N THR A 24 9.47 3.91 -18.58
CA THR A 24 9.99 4.91 -19.52
C THR A 24 10.49 6.19 -18.83
N GLU A 25 10.39 6.25 -17.49
CA GLU A 25 10.86 7.39 -16.73
C GLU A 25 12.40 7.52 -16.82
N PRO A 26 12.92 8.75 -17.03
CA PRO A 26 14.35 8.99 -16.92
C PRO A 26 14.86 8.71 -15.50
N ASP A 27 16.12 8.28 -15.40
CA ASP A 27 16.80 8.15 -14.11
C ASP A 27 16.72 9.45 -13.30
N PHE A 28 16.23 9.32 -12.06
CA PHE A 28 16.06 10.44 -11.15
C PHE A 28 17.01 10.26 -9.95
N PRO A 29 18.02 11.13 -9.77
CA PRO A 29 19.12 10.89 -8.82
C PRO A 29 18.77 11.17 -7.35
N ARG A 30 17.52 11.56 -7.05
CA ARG A 30 17.04 11.89 -5.69
C ARG A 30 15.81 11.05 -5.37
N GLY A 31 15.53 10.83 -4.09
CA GLY A 31 14.36 10.05 -3.68
C GLY A 31 14.50 8.57 -4.01
N TRP A 32 13.37 7.84 -4.00
CA TRP A 32 13.34 6.41 -4.31
C TRP A 32 13.17 6.19 -5.82
N SER A 33 13.83 5.16 -6.35
CA SER A 33 13.47 4.63 -7.66
C SER A 33 12.07 4.02 -7.62
N ALA A 34 11.40 3.92 -8.76
CA ALA A 34 10.10 3.27 -8.84
C ALA A 34 10.17 1.81 -8.33
N GLY A 35 11.24 1.08 -8.66
CA GLY A 35 11.47 -0.27 -8.15
C GLY A 35 11.60 -0.32 -6.62
N LEU A 36 12.35 0.61 -6.02
CA LEU A 36 12.49 0.67 -4.56
C LEU A 36 11.18 1.02 -3.87
N LEU A 37 10.40 1.94 -4.44
CA LEU A 37 9.04 2.28 -3.96
C LEU A 37 8.13 1.05 -3.99
N MET A 38 8.08 0.33 -5.12
CA MET A 38 7.25 -0.88 -5.24
C MET A 38 7.71 -1.98 -4.29
N ALA A 39 9.01 -2.11 -4.05
CA ALA A 39 9.56 -3.06 -3.08
C ALA A 39 9.16 -2.71 -1.64
N HIS A 40 9.14 -1.43 -1.30
CA HIS A 40 8.66 -0.93 0.00
C HIS A 40 7.17 -1.24 0.20
N VAL A 41 6.34 -0.95 -0.80
CA VAL A 41 4.91 -1.30 -0.79
C VAL A 41 4.72 -2.81 -0.62
N ALA A 42 5.46 -3.61 -1.37
CA ALA A 42 5.44 -5.07 -1.26
C ALA A 42 5.84 -5.54 0.16
N GLY A 43 6.87 -4.94 0.76
CA GLY A 43 7.28 -5.25 2.12
C GLY A 43 6.15 -5.10 3.13
N TRP A 44 5.49 -3.95 3.13
CA TRP A 44 4.39 -3.67 4.05
C TRP A 44 3.16 -4.52 3.80
N ARG A 45 2.84 -4.84 2.53
CA ARG A 45 1.79 -5.80 2.19
C ARG A 45 2.09 -7.22 2.67
N GLY A 46 3.33 -7.66 2.53
CA GLY A 46 3.75 -9.00 2.97
C GLY A 46 3.54 -9.18 4.46
N ARG A 47 3.97 -8.21 5.26
CA ARG A 47 3.70 -8.19 6.71
C ARG A 47 2.20 -8.24 6.99
N LEU A 48 1.39 -7.53 6.19
CA LEU A 48 -0.07 -7.52 6.37
C LEU A 48 -0.71 -8.84 6.12
N ARG A 49 -0.36 -9.43 4.99
CA ARG A 49 -0.81 -10.75 4.62
C ARG A 49 -0.48 -11.76 5.71
N ASP A 50 0.74 -11.74 6.23
CA ASP A 50 1.18 -12.70 7.24
C ASP A 50 0.35 -12.58 8.55
N CYS A 51 0.08 -11.35 9.03
CA CYS A 51 -0.80 -11.17 10.18
C CYS A 51 -2.26 -11.58 9.90
N LEU A 52 -2.78 -11.31 8.70
CA LEU A 52 -4.13 -11.72 8.33
C LEU A 52 -4.25 -13.25 8.20
N ILE A 53 -3.17 -13.94 7.82
CA ILE A 53 -3.08 -15.41 7.85
C ILE A 53 -3.09 -15.92 9.30
N GLU A 54 -2.40 -15.27 10.23
CA GLU A 54 -2.48 -15.61 11.65
C GLU A 54 -3.92 -15.48 12.17
N VAL A 55 -4.59 -14.37 11.86
CA VAL A 55 -6.00 -14.15 12.21
C VAL A 55 -6.90 -15.23 11.61
N SER A 56 -6.72 -15.58 10.34
CA SER A 56 -7.57 -16.57 9.66
C SER A 56 -7.43 -17.97 10.27
N ARG A 57 -6.27 -18.26 10.89
CA ARG A 57 -5.97 -19.52 11.58
C ARG A 57 -6.28 -19.48 13.08
N GLY A 58 -6.74 -18.35 13.62
CA GLY A 58 -6.96 -18.18 15.05
C GLY A 58 -5.68 -18.18 15.88
N LEU A 59 -4.55 -17.83 15.27
CA LEU A 59 -3.25 -17.72 15.94
C LEU A 59 -3.08 -16.34 16.61
N PRO A 60 -2.20 -16.23 17.62
CA PRO A 60 -1.75 -14.93 18.10
C PRO A 60 -1.17 -14.10 16.95
N VAL A 61 -1.60 -12.85 16.84
CA VAL A 61 -1.14 -11.93 15.80
C VAL A 61 0.19 -11.33 16.21
N SER A 62 1.22 -11.49 15.38
CA SER A 62 2.56 -10.96 15.60
C SER A 62 2.56 -9.42 15.64
N GLY A 63 1.65 -8.80 14.88
CA GLY A 63 1.45 -7.36 14.84
C GLY A 63 2.55 -6.61 14.09
N PRO A 64 2.43 -5.27 13.99
CA PRO A 64 3.48 -4.47 13.38
C PRO A 64 4.77 -4.47 14.20
N PRO A 65 5.94 -4.27 13.55
CA PRO A 65 7.20 -4.13 14.27
C PRO A 65 7.18 -2.87 15.17
N PRO A 66 7.88 -2.90 16.32
CA PRO A 66 7.92 -1.77 17.25
C PRO A 66 8.75 -0.59 16.74
N ASP A 67 9.76 -0.86 15.91
CA ASP A 67 10.65 0.13 15.31
C ASP A 67 10.44 0.14 13.79
N ILE A 68 9.60 1.07 13.33
CA ILE A 68 9.23 1.20 11.92
C ILE A 68 10.42 1.74 11.12
N ASP A 69 11.18 2.67 11.68
CA ASP A 69 12.28 3.33 10.99
C ASP A 69 13.43 2.35 10.76
N ALA A 70 13.83 1.58 11.77
CA ALA A 70 14.86 0.54 11.60
C ALA A 70 14.43 -0.55 10.60
N VAL A 71 13.14 -0.90 10.58
CA VAL A 71 12.61 -1.87 9.60
C VAL A 71 12.63 -1.30 8.19
N ASN A 72 12.24 -0.04 8.01
CA ASN A 72 12.28 0.64 6.73
C ASN A 72 13.72 0.78 6.23
N ASP A 73 14.66 1.21 7.07
CA ASP A 73 16.08 1.36 6.71
C ASP A 73 16.69 0.03 6.25
N ALA A 74 16.44 -1.06 7.00
CA ALA A 74 16.90 -2.39 6.63
C ALA A 74 16.24 -2.90 5.33
N GLU A 75 14.98 -2.55 5.09
CA GLU A 75 14.27 -2.90 3.86
C GLU A 75 14.82 -2.14 2.65
N LEU A 76 15.02 -0.84 2.78
CA LEU A 76 15.60 0.00 1.72
C LEU A 76 17.01 -0.46 1.36
N ALA A 77 17.84 -0.78 2.37
CA ALA A 77 19.17 -1.32 2.14
C ALA A 77 19.14 -2.70 1.44
N ARG A 78 18.21 -3.57 1.82
CA ARG A 78 18.07 -4.91 1.23
C ARG A 78 17.68 -4.86 -0.24
N TYR A 79 16.82 -3.92 -0.60
CA TYR A 79 16.29 -3.79 -1.96
C TYR A 79 17.00 -2.70 -2.79
N ALA A 80 18.17 -2.24 -2.33
CA ALA A 80 19.00 -1.34 -3.11
C ALA A 80 19.33 -1.99 -4.47
N GLY A 81 18.88 -1.36 -5.56
CA GLY A 81 19.09 -1.85 -6.92
C GLY A 81 18.11 -2.92 -7.41
N ILE A 82 17.03 -3.22 -6.68
CA ILE A 82 15.96 -4.07 -7.20
C ILE A 82 15.38 -3.49 -8.51
N SER A 83 15.08 -4.37 -9.47
CA SER A 83 14.43 -3.94 -10.71
C SER A 83 12.97 -3.55 -10.48
N LEU A 84 12.44 -2.65 -11.32
CA LEU A 84 11.03 -2.28 -11.29
C LEU A 84 10.13 -3.50 -11.49
N ASP A 85 10.41 -4.33 -12.49
CA ASP A 85 9.63 -5.53 -12.82
C ASP A 85 9.54 -6.52 -11.64
N GLU A 86 10.66 -6.83 -11.00
CA GLU A 86 10.70 -7.75 -9.85
C GLU A 86 9.88 -7.19 -8.68
N ALA A 87 10.11 -5.91 -8.34
CA ALA A 87 9.42 -5.26 -7.24
C ALA A 87 7.91 -5.11 -7.49
N ALA A 88 7.52 -4.73 -8.71
CA ALA A 88 6.14 -4.60 -9.15
C ALA A 88 5.40 -5.94 -9.14
N THR A 89 6.03 -6.99 -9.69
CA THR A 89 5.48 -8.36 -9.67
C THR A 89 5.22 -8.82 -8.24
N ARG A 90 6.17 -8.56 -7.33
CA ARG A 90 6.00 -8.89 -5.91
C ARG A 90 4.85 -8.09 -5.27
N ALA A 91 4.76 -6.79 -5.54
CA ALA A 91 3.73 -5.93 -4.98
C ALA A 91 2.32 -6.30 -5.48
N ASP A 92 2.18 -6.62 -6.77
CA ASP A 92 0.92 -7.05 -7.40
C ASP A 92 0.46 -8.40 -6.86
N GLY A 93 1.37 -9.37 -6.77
CA GLY A 93 1.07 -10.69 -6.20
C GLY A 93 0.59 -10.60 -4.76
N LEU A 94 1.26 -9.80 -3.92
CA LEU A 94 0.85 -9.60 -2.53
C LEU A 94 -0.47 -8.86 -2.38
N LEU A 95 -0.79 -7.91 -3.27
CA LEU A 95 -2.11 -7.30 -3.28
C LEU A 95 -3.19 -8.30 -3.68
N GLY A 96 -2.89 -9.19 -4.64
CA GLY A 96 -3.75 -10.33 -4.98
C GLY A 96 -4.02 -11.24 -3.77
N ASP A 97 -2.97 -11.65 -3.06
CA ASP A 97 -3.10 -12.46 -1.83
C ASP A 97 -4.00 -11.79 -0.79
N LEU A 98 -3.85 -10.48 -0.59
CA LEU A 98 -4.65 -9.70 0.35
C LEU A 98 -6.11 -9.59 -0.08
N ILE A 99 -6.37 -9.47 -1.38
CA ILE A 99 -7.73 -9.48 -1.96
C ILE A 99 -8.41 -10.83 -1.73
N ASP A 100 -7.70 -11.94 -1.97
CA ASP A 100 -8.22 -13.29 -1.75
C ASP A 100 -8.48 -13.55 -0.26
N LEU A 101 -7.56 -13.11 0.62
CA LEU A 101 -7.77 -13.15 2.06
C LEU A 101 -8.98 -12.32 2.48
N TRP A 102 -9.16 -11.12 1.93
CA TRP A 102 -10.34 -10.30 2.24
C TRP A 102 -11.65 -10.99 1.83
N ALA A 103 -11.68 -11.63 0.65
CA ALA A 103 -12.88 -12.33 0.16
C ALA A 103 -13.32 -13.48 1.09
N THR A 104 -12.39 -14.07 1.84
CA THR A 104 -12.67 -15.19 2.77
C THR A 104 -12.82 -14.72 4.22
N LEU A 105 -12.00 -13.76 4.66
CA LEU A 105 -11.92 -13.29 6.04
C LEU A 105 -12.97 -12.21 6.34
N GLY A 106 -13.23 -11.32 5.38
CA GLY A 106 -14.07 -10.14 5.59
C GLY A 106 -13.59 -9.22 6.70
N ASP A 107 -14.46 -8.29 7.09
CA ASP A 107 -14.19 -7.35 8.18
C ASP A 107 -14.37 -8.02 9.55
N ARG A 108 -13.39 -7.84 10.44
CA ARG A 108 -13.44 -8.36 11.80
C ARG A 108 -12.51 -7.59 12.74
N PRO A 109 -12.69 -7.70 14.07
CA PRO A 109 -11.80 -7.08 15.04
C PRO A 109 -10.35 -7.48 14.79
N PHE A 110 -9.47 -6.49 14.73
CA PHE A 110 -8.05 -6.68 14.44
C PHE A 110 -7.27 -5.44 14.89
N SER A 111 -6.09 -5.63 15.48
CA SER A 111 -5.25 -4.52 15.92
C SER A 111 -3.99 -4.46 15.08
N TRP A 112 -3.81 -3.35 14.38
CA TRP A 112 -2.57 -3.05 13.67
C TRP A 112 -2.34 -1.55 13.67
N PHE A 113 -1.31 -1.09 14.38
CA PHE A 113 -1.05 0.33 14.59
C PHE A 113 -2.31 0.98 15.16
N THR A 114 -2.94 1.86 14.38
CA THR A 114 -4.18 2.54 14.74
C THR A 114 -5.43 1.93 14.11
N ALA A 115 -5.29 0.92 13.23
CA ALA A 115 -6.41 0.19 12.66
C ALA A 115 -7.05 -0.73 13.71
N LYS A 116 -8.39 -0.75 13.73
CA LYS A 116 -9.20 -1.55 14.67
C LYS A 116 -9.94 -2.72 14.01
N THR A 117 -9.91 -2.79 12.68
CA THR A 117 -10.47 -3.91 11.92
C THR A 117 -9.53 -4.32 10.78
N THR A 118 -9.74 -5.53 10.26
CA THR A 118 -9.02 -6.03 9.07
C THR A 118 -9.24 -5.12 7.86
N GLY A 119 -10.47 -4.61 7.68
CA GLY A 119 -10.78 -3.66 6.62
C GLY A 119 -10.02 -2.33 6.77
N GLU A 120 -9.92 -1.79 7.99
CA GLU A 120 -9.15 -0.56 8.23
C GLU A 120 -7.66 -0.78 7.95
N ALA A 121 -7.10 -1.92 8.39
CA ALA A 121 -5.71 -2.25 8.15
C ALA A 121 -5.41 -2.38 6.65
N LEU A 122 -6.28 -3.07 5.90
CA LEU A 122 -6.17 -3.21 4.44
C LEU A 122 -6.20 -1.86 3.73
N VAL A 123 -7.19 -1.01 4.03
CA VAL A 123 -7.31 0.30 3.38
C VAL A 123 -6.08 1.18 3.70
N ARG A 124 -5.64 1.21 4.96
CA ARG A 124 -4.48 2.02 5.37
C ARG A 124 -3.18 1.54 4.70
N ASN A 125 -2.93 0.24 4.74
CA ASN A 125 -1.67 -0.36 4.28
C ASN A 125 -1.60 -0.54 2.76
N SER A 126 -2.71 -0.87 2.11
CA SER A 126 -2.70 -1.31 0.71
C SER A 126 -3.38 -0.35 -0.26
N PHE A 127 -4.07 0.69 0.24
CA PHE A 127 -4.64 1.76 -0.59
C PHE A 127 -4.02 3.12 -0.28
N ILE A 128 -4.08 3.56 0.98
CA ILE A 128 -3.60 4.88 1.41
C ILE A 128 -2.07 4.93 1.35
N HIS A 129 -1.37 4.03 2.04
CA HIS A 129 0.10 4.03 2.10
C HIS A 129 0.79 4.03 0.73
N PRO A 130 0.44 3.16 -0.23
CA PRO A 130 1.06 3.18 -1.57
C PRO A 130 0.78 4.49 -2.29
N ARG A 131 -0.46 4.98 -2.27
CA ARG A 131 -0.82 6.23 -2.95
C ARG A 131 -0.07 7.43 -2.40
N ARG A 132 0.27 7.44 -1.11
CA ARG A 132 1.05 8.54 -0.50
C ARG A 132 2.41 8.61 -1.16
N HIS A 133 3.11 7.46 -1.20
CA HIS A 133 4.42 7.37 -1.82
C HIS A 133 4.38 7.63 -3.33
N LEU A 134 3.33 7.20 -4.02
CA LEU A 134 3.15 7.50 -5.44
C LEU A 134 2.93 9.00 -5.68
N ALA A 135 2.17 9.70 -4.82
CA ALA A 135 2.02 11.15 -4.90
C ALA A 135 3.35 11.88 -4.64
N GLU A 136 4.12 11.43 -3.65
CA GLU A 136 5.47 11.93 -3.34
C GLU A 136 6.41 11.70 -4.55
N HIS A 137 6.39 10.50 -5.15
CA HIS A 137 7.17 10.15 -6.34
C HIS A 137 6.91 11.09 -7.52
N TYR A 138 5.64 11.37 -7.83
CA TYR A 138 5.26 12.32 -8.88
C TYR A 138 5.78 13.73 -8.58
N ALA A 139 5.59 14.20 -7.34
CA ALA A 139 6.04 15.53 -6.93
C ALA A 139 7.56 15.68 -7.00
N GLU A 140 8.33 14.67 -6.59
CA GLU A 140 9.80 14.67 -6.66
C GLU A 140 10.30 14.79 -8.11
N ARG A 141 9.58 14.21 -9.07
CA ARG A 141 9.88 14.25 -10.50
C ARG A 141 9.31 15.48 -11.22
N GLY A 142 8.73 16.42 -10.48
CA GLY A 142 8.20 17.68 -10.99
C GLY A 142 6.73 17.64 -11.43
N ASP A 143 6.07 16.48 -11.35
CA ASP A 143 4.64 16.35 -11.65
C ASP A 143 3.79 16.56 -10.40
N GLN A 144 3.83 17.79 -9.87
CA GLN A 144 3.05 18.16 -8.69
C GLN A 144 1.54 18.06 -8.94
N LEU A 145 1.09 18.33 -10.17
CA LEU A 145 -0.33 18.28 -10.52
C LEU A 145 -0.86 16.85 -10.39
N ARG A 146 -0.12 15.86 -10.89
CA ARG A 146 -0.53 14.45 -10.76
C ARG A 146 -0.60 13.99 -9.31
N GLY A 147 0.35 14.40 -8.47
CA GLY A 147 0.30 14.12 -7.03
C GLY A 147 -0.95 14.71 -6.35
N VAL A 148 -1.33 15.95 -6.69
CA VAL A 148 -2.55 16.60 -6.18
C VAL A 148 -3.82 15.93 -6.69
N GLU A 149 -3.86 15.51 -7.95
CA GLU A 149 -4.98 14.75 -8.51
C GLU A 149 -5.15 13.41 -7.80
N LEU A 150 -4.07 12.65 -7.64
CA LEU A 150 -4.08 11.39 -6.91
C LEU A 150 -4.61 11.57 -5.49
N HIS A 151 -4.21 12.66 -4.82
CA HIS A 151 -4.73 12.98 -3.50
C HIS A 151 -6.26 13.19 -3.50
N LYS A 152 -6.81 13.94 -4.46
CA LYS A 152 -8.25 14.16 -4.59
C LYS A 152 -9.00 12.87 -4.91
N GLU A 153 -8.47 12.07 -5.83
CA GLU A 153 -9.02 10.76 -6.19
C GLU A 153 -9.09 9.83 -4.97
N THR A 154 -8.03 9.77 -4.16
CA THR A 154 -7.98 8.96 -2.94
C THR A 154 -9.09 9.36 -1.97
N LEU A 155 -9.25 10.66 -1.69
CA LEU A 155 -10.32 11.14 -0.80
C LEU A 155 -11.71 10.82 -1.34
N ALA A 156 -11.92 10.94 -2.66
CA ALA A 156 -13.19 10.61 -3.29
C ALA A 156 -13.52 9.11 -3.15
N GLU A 157 -12.54 8.23 -3.37
CA GLU A 157 -12.71 6.78 -3.20
C GLU A 157 -12.95 6.37 -1.74
N LEU A 158 -12.21 6.95 -0.79
CA LEU A 158 -12.40 6.70 0.65
C LEU A 158 -13.81 7.11 1.11
N ARG A 159 -14.31 8.27 0.64
CA ARG A 159 -15.69 8.68 0.91
C ARG A 159 -16.70 7.73 0.28
N ARG A 160 -16.45 7.25 -0.95
CA ARG A 160 -17.35 6.33 -1.64
C ARG A 160 -17.53 5.00 -0.90
N ILE A 161 -16.50 4.53 -0.22
CA ILE A 161 -16.57 3.28 0.55
C ILE A 161 -17.05 3.47 2.00
N ASP A 162 -17.56 4.66 2.36
CA ASP A 162 -17.92 5.00 3.73
C ASP A 162 -16.76 4.72 4.73
N ALA A 163 -15.54 5.14 4.36
CA ALA A 163 -14.38 5.03 5.26
C ALA A 163 -14.60 5.86 6.54
N PRO A 164 -14.23 5.37 7.73
CA PRO A 164 -14.28 6.15 8.96
C PRO A 164 -13.45 7.43 8.83
N GLU A 165 -13.85 8.51 9.50
CA GLU A 165 -13.04 9.76 9.53
C GLU A 165 -11.62 9.48 10.04
N SER A 166 -11.43 8.57 11.00
CA SER A 166 -10.10 8.15 11.48
C SER A 166 -9.21 7.52 10.41
N VAL A 167 -9.78 7.06 9.29
CA VAL A 167 -9.06 6.56 8.11
C VAL A 167 -8.85 7.68 7.09
N ILE A 168 -9.84 8.57 6.93
CA ILE A 168 -9.76 9.72 6.01
C ILE A 168 -8.73 10.76 6.51
N ASP A 169 -8.69 11.02 7.82
CA ASP A 169 -7.85 12.04 8.44
C ASP A 169 -6.35 11.79 8.30
N ILE A 170 -5.93 10.54 8.05
CA ILE A 170 -4.51 10.22 7.76
C ILE A 170 -4.05 10.90 6.47
N TRP A 171 -5.00 11.16 5.58
CA TRP A 171 -4.76 11.70 4.26
C TRP A 171 -4.98 13.21 4.20
N LYS A 172 -5.50 13.85 5.25
CA LYS A 172 -5.66 15.32 5.34
C LYS A 172 -4.33 15.96 5.72
#